data_AF-A0A949UAF4-F1
#
_entry.id   AF-A0A949UAF4-F1
#
_cell.length_a   1.000
_cell.length_b   1.000
_cell.length_c   1.000
_cell.angle_alpha   90.00
_cell.angle_beta   90.00
_cell.angle_gamma   90.00
#
_symmetry.space_group_name_H-M   'P 1'
#
loop_
_entity.id
_entity.type
_entity.pdbx_description
1 polymer ?
#
loop_
_entity_poly.entity_id
_entity_poly.type
_entity_poly.pdbx_seq_one_letter_code
_entity_poly.pdbx_strand_id
1 'polypeptide(L)'
;MRASRFLVSTLKEVPAEAEIASHRLMLRAGLIRRLAAGVYTWLPMGLRVERKIEAIVREEMNRAGAVEVSMPVVQPAELWQESGRWSAYGPELLRFKDRHERDFVIQPTSEEVVTELARAELKSYRKLPVHLYQIQTKFRDERRPRFGIMRGREFVMKDGYSFHATY
;
A
#
# COMPACT_ATOMS: atom_id res chain seq x y z
N MET A 1 -12.97 -20.95 -15.53
CA MET A 1 -12.09 -21.77 -14.66
C MET A 1 -12.97 -22.72 -13.85
N ARG A 2 -12.67 -24.02 -13.79
CA ARG A 2 -13.49 -25.01 -13.04
C ARG A 2 -13.18 -24.92 -11.54
N ALA A 3 -14.22 -25.00 -10.69
CA ALA A 3 -14.06 -24.94 -9.23
C ALA A 3 -13.14 -26.05 -8.68
N SER A 4 -13.17 -27.25 -9.27
CA SER A 4 -12.31 -28.37 -8.88
C SER A 4 -10.81 -28.15 -9.09
N ARG A 5 -10.42 -27.13 -9.87
CA ARG A 5 -9.02 -26.74 -10.12
C ARG A 5 -8.69 -25.37 -9.53
N PHE A 6 -9.49 -24.91 -8.57
CA PHE A 6 -9.37 -23.59 -7.99
C PHE A 6 -9.54 -23.68 -6.47
N LEU A 7 -8.75 -22.92 -5.72
CA LEU A 7 -8.86 -22.88 -4.27
C LEU A 7 -10.14 -22.14 -3.88
N VAL A 8 -11.19 -22.90 -3.56
CA VAL A 8 -12.43 -22.40 -2.96
C VAL A 8 -12.43 -22.79 -1.49
N SER A 9 -12.16 -21.82 -0.62
CA SER A 9 -12.03 -22.04 0.83
C SER A 9 -13.11 -21.29 1.60
N THR A 10 -14.39 -21.64 1.37
CA THR A 10 -15.49 -21.03 2.11
C THR A 10 -15.54 -21.51 3.56
N LEU A 11 -16.04 -20.68 4.47
CA LEU A 11 -16.26 -21.05 5.88
C LEU A 11 -17.77 -21.19 6.17
N LYS A 12 -18.14 -22.26 6.87
CA LYS A 12 -19.52 -22.48 7.36
C LYS A 12 -19.88 -21.45 8.43
N GLU A 13 -18.95 -21.23 9.37
CA GLU A 13 -19.10 -20.31 10.49
C GLU A 13 -18.10 -19.16 10.37
N VAL A 14 -18.50 -17.98 10.84
CA VAL A 14 -17.63 -16.81 10.83
C VAL A 14 -16.78 -16.82 12.10
N PRO A 15 -15.47 -16.55 12.01
CA PRO A 15 -14.65 -16.31 13.19
C PRO A 15 -15.22 -15.19 14.07
N ALA A 16 -15.22 -15.38 15.40
CA ALA A 16 -15.86 -14.47 16.35
C ALA A 16 -15.24 -13.05 16.37
N GLU A 17 -13.99 -12.92 15.94
CA GLU A 17 -13.26 -11.64 15.83
C GLU A 17 -13.78 -10.72 14.72
N ALA A 18 -14.64 -11.21 13.83
CA ALA A 18 -15.17 -10.42 12.74
C ALA A 18 -16.38 -9.60 13.20
N GLU A 19 -16.17 -8.32 13.51
CA GLU A 19 -17.21 -7.43 14.03
C GLU A 19 -18.20 -6.95 12.96
N ILE A 20 -17.72 -6.52 11.78
CA ILE A 20 -18.55 -5.88 10.74
C ILE A 20 -18.90 -6.82 9.58
N ALA A 21 -20.03 -6.55 8.92
CA ALA A 21 -20.58 -7.40 7.86
C ALA A 21 -19.59 -7.68 6.70
N SER A 22 -18.87 -6.67 6.21
CA SER A 22 -17.88 -6.85 5.13
C SER A 22 -16.77 -7.82 5.53
N HIS A 23 -16.18 -7.64 6.71
CA HIS A 23 -15.15 -8.53 7.24
C HIS A 23 -15.67 -9.97 7.38
N ARG A 24 -16.89 -10.14 7.94
CA ARG A 24 -17.54 -11.46 8.07
C ARG A 24 -17.70 -12.14 6.71
N LEU A 25 -18.23 -11.42 5.71
CA LEU A 25 -18.51 -11.95 4.38
C LEU A 25 -17.21 -12.29 3.62
N MET A 26 -16.19 -11.43 3.69
CA MET A 26 -14.91 -11.69 3.04
C MET A 26 -14.22 -12.95 3.58
N LEU A 27 -14.32 -13.20 4.90
CA LEU A 27 -13.82 -14.44 5.50
C LEU A 27 -14.63 -15.65 5.05
N ARG A 28 -15.97 -15.59 5.13
CA ARG A 28 -16.85 -16.71 4.75
C ARG A 28 -16.73 -17.09 3.28
N ALA A 29 -16.63 -16.12 2.39
CA ALA A 29 -16.53 -16.34 0.96
C ALA A 29 -15.11 -16.78 0.53
N GLY A 30 -14.16 -16.89 1.45
CA GLY A 30 -12.78 -17.27 1.12
C GLY A 30 -12.08 -16.22 0.28
N LEU A 31 -12.29 -14.93 0.58
CA LEU A 31 -11.62 -13.81 -0.11
C LEU A 31 -10.30 -13.44 0.57
N ILE A 32 -10.27 -13.50 1.90
CA ILE A 32 -9.08 -13.19 2.71
C ILE A 32 -8.89 -14.20 3.85
N ARG A 33 -7.66 -14.28 4.35
CA ARG A 33 -7.30 -14.99 5.59
C ARG A 33 -6.40 -14.13 6.44
N ARG A 34 -6.66 -14.08 7.74
CA ARG A 34 -5.79 -13.37 8.69
C ARG A 34 -4.50 -14.16 8.88
N LEU A 35 -3.36 -13.53 8.62
CA LEU A 35 -2.03 -14.08 8.90
C LEU A 35 -1.51 -13.57 10.25
N ALA A 36 -1.73 -12.29 10.55
CA ALA A 36 -1.46 -11.66 11.84
C ALA A 36 -2.47 -10.53 12.09
N ALA A 37 -2.43 -9.88 13.26
CA ALA A 37 -3.28 -8.73 13.53
C ALA A 37 -3.06 -7.62 12.47
N GLY A 38 -4.12 -7.27 11.73
CA GLY A 38 -4.06 -6.29 10.65
C GLY A 38 -3.31 -6.72 9.39
N VAL A 39 -2.91 -7.99 9.26
CA VAL A 39 -2.18 -8.50 8.09
C VAL A 39 -2.93 -9.68 7.51
N TYR A 40 -3.28 -9.60 6.23
CA TYR A 40 -4.17 -10.55 5.56
C TYR A 40 -3.56 -11.10 4.28
N THR A 41 -3.75 -12.39 4.07
CA THR A 41 -3.51 -13.04 2.78
C THR A 41 -4.75 -12.88 1.91
N TRP A 42 -4.58 -12.33 0.71
CA TRP A 42 -5.60 -12.36 -0.33
C TRP A 42 -5.69 -13.75 -0.96
N LEU A 43 -6.85 -14.38 -0.83
CA LEU A 43 -7.13 -15.65 -1.48
C LEU A 43 -7.51 -15.43 -2.95
N PRO A 44 -7.47 -16.47 -3.81
CA PRO A 44 -7.60 -16.28 -5.26
C PRO A 44 -8.84 -15.53 -5.74
N MET A 45 -9.99 -15.64 -5.05
CA MET A 45 -11.17 -14.83 -5.36
C MET A 45 -11.01 -13.36 -4.93
N GLY A 46 -10.48 -13.13 -3.73
CA GLY A 46 -10.23 -11.78 -3.23
C GLY A 46 -9.22 -11.03 -4.11
N LEU A 47 -8.09 -11.68 -4.44
CA LEU A 47 -7.06 -11.13 -5.30
C LEU A 47 -7.59 -10.78 -6.71
N ARG A 48 -8.54 -11.55 -7.24
CA ARG A 48 -9.21 -11.20 -8.51
C ARG A 48 -10.03 -9.93 -8.41
N VAL A 49 -10.71 -9.71 -7.29
CA VAL A 49 -11.49 -8.49 -7.05
C VAL A 49 -10.55 -7.31 -6.88
N GLU A 50 -9.50 -7.46 -6.06
CA GLU A 50 -8.45 -6.45 -5.87
C GLU A 50 -7.85 -6.01 -7.22
N ARG A 51 -7.41 -6.96 -8.05
CA ARG A 51 -6.87 -6.65 -9.40
C ARG A 51 -7.85 -5.93 -10.33
N LYS A 52 -9.15 -6.20 -10.22
CA LYS A 52 -10.16 -5.46 -10.98
C LYS A 52 -10.28 -4.02 -10.51
N ILE A 53 -10.21 -3.78 -9.20
CA ILE A 53 -10.20 -2.45 -8.62
C ILE A 53 -8.95 -1.70 -9.07
N GLU A 54 -7.77 -2.33 -8.97
CA GLU A 54 -6.51 -1.74 -9.44
C GLU A 54 -6.53 -1.39 -10.93
N ALA A 55 -7.13 -2.24 -11.77
CA ALA A 55 -7.26 -1.98 -13.20
C ALA A 55 -8.07 -0.71 -13.48
N ILE A 56 -9.23 -0.54 -12.85
CA ILE A 56 -10.06 0.67 -12.98
C ILE A 56 -9.28 1.91 -12.50
N VAL A 57 -8.63 1.83 -11.34
CA VAL A 57 -7.85 2.95 -10.80
C VAL A 57 -6.73 3.33 -11.76
N ARG A 58 -5.99 2.35 -12.29
CA ARG A 58 -4.91 2.56 -13.26
C ARG A 58 -5.41 3.17 -14.56
N GLU A 59 -6.51 2.66 -15.11
CA GLU A 59 -7.14 3.19 -16.32
C GLU A 59 -7.48 4.68 -16.16
N GLU A 60 -8.09 5.05 -15.03
CA GLU A 60 -8.49 6.44 -14.79
C GLU A 60 -7.31 7.37 -14.46
N MET A 61 -6.29 6.87 -13.74
CA MET A 61 -5.05 7.62 -13.52
C MET A 61 -4.31 7.89 -14.84
N ASN A 62 -4.20 6.87 -15.70
CA ASN A 62 -3.58 7.02 -17.02
C ASN A 62 -4.38 7.96 -17.92
N ARG A 63 -5.72 7.88 -17.88
CA ARG A 63 -6.60 8.82 -18.60
C ARG A 63 -6.37 10.28 -18.16
N ALA A 64 -6.09 10.49 -16.86
CA ALA A 64 -5.76 11.80 -16.31
C ALA A 64 -4.32 12.26 -16.62
N GLY A 65 -3.55 11.51 -17.42
CA GLY A 65 -2.17 11.84 -17.77
C GLY A 65 -1.13 11.52 -16.68
N ALA A 66 -1.53 10.77 -15.64
CA ALA A 66 -0.59 10.26 -14.66
C ALA A 66 0.26 9.13 -15.25
N VAL A 67 1.52 9.04 -14.81
CA VAL A 67 2.46 8.00 -15.24
C VAL A 67 2.75 7.07 -14.07
N GLU A 68 2.52 5.77 -14.27
CA GLU A 68 2.76 4.76 -13.24
C GLU A 68 4.26 4.51 -13.08
N VAL A 69 4.72 4.49 -11.83
CA VAL A 69 6.05 4.10 -11.38
C VAL A 69 5.92 3.08 -10.25
N SER A 70 6.98 2.35 -9.94
CA SER A 70 7.01 1.42 -8.80
C SER A 70 8.17 1.79 -7.89
N MET A 71 7.87 2.34 -6.71
CA MET A 71 8.87 2.69 -5.71
C MET A 71 9.09 1.54 -4.72
N PRO A 72 10.31 1.43 -4.16
CA PRO A 72 10.65 0.36 -3.22
C PRO A 72 9.89 0.51 -1.88
N VAL A 73 9.44 -0.64 -1.36
CA VAL A 73 8.77 -0.74 -0.05
C VAL A 73 9.73 -0.44 1.11
N VAL A 74 10.98 -0.84 0.97
CA VAL A 74 12.06 -0.55 1.92
C VAL A 74 12.67 0.78 1.56
N GLN A 75 12.67 1.73 2.49
CA GLN A 75 13.17 3.08 2.26
C GLN A 75 14.27 3.44 3.28
N PRO A 76 15.38 4.06 2.83
CA PRO A 76 16.47 4.48 3.70
C PRO A 76 16.01 5.56 4.70
N ALA A 77 16.48 5.48 5.94
CA ALA A 77 16.11 6.43 6.99
C ALA A 77 16.52 7.87 6.66
N GLU A 78 17.61 8.05 5.91
CA GLU A 78 18.19 9.35 5.56
C GLU A 78 17.17 10.26 4.86
N LEU A 79 16.35 9.70 3.96
CA LEU A 79 15.30 10.46 3.27
C LEU A 79 14.22 10.97 4.23
N TRP A 80 13.87 10.17 5.23
CA TRP A 80 12.88 10.51 6.26
C TRP A 80 13.44 11.48 7.30
N GLN A 81 14.75 11.43 7.54
CA GLN A 81 15.45 12.38 8.41
C GLN A 81 15.57 13.74 7.72
N GLU A 82 15.89 13.76 6.42
CA GLU A 82 15.93 14.99 5.60
C GLU A 82 14.59 15.74 5.62
N SER A 83 13.47 15.01 5.53
CA SER A 83 12.13 15.62 5.63
C SER A 83 11.68 15.97 7.06
N GLY A 84 12.44 15.55 8.08
CA GLY A 84 12.08 15.65 9.49
C GLY A 84 10.97 14.68 9.95
N ARG A 85 10.37 13.91 9.04
CA ARG A 85 9.26 13.00 9.35
C ARG A 85 9.70 11.73 10.08
N TRP A 86 10.98 11.39 10.06
CA TRP A 86 11.53 10.27 10.82
C TRP A 86 11.10 10.31 12.30
N SER A 87 11.24 11.48 12.95
CA SER A 87 10.85 11.65 14.36
C SER A 87 9.38 12.03 14.50
N ALA A 88 8.84 12.84 13.59
CA ALA A 88 7.49 13.38 13.71
C ALA A 88 6.37 12.36 13.45
N TYR A 89 6.60 11.31 12.65
CA TYR A 89 5.56 10.33 12.31
C TYR A 89 5.11 9.47 13.50
N GLY A 90 5.95 9.34 14.53
CA GLY A 90 5.63 8.59 15.73
C GLY A 90 5.76 7.06 15.59
N PRO A 91 5.03 6.29 16.41
CA PRO A 91 5.22 4.84 16.53
C PRO A 91 4.61 4.03 15.38
N GLU A 92 3.71 4.62 14.57
CA GLU A 92 3.13 3.91 13.41
C GLU A 92 4.15 3.70 12.27
N LEU A 93 5.26 4.44 12.29
CA LEU A 93 6.37 4.26 11.35
C LEU A 93 7.18 3.02 11.75
N LEU A 94 7.03 1.94 10.99
CA LEU A 94 7.80 0.72 11.20
C LEU A 94 9.25 0.93 10.77
N ARG A 95 10.14 1.04 11.76
CA ARG A 95 11.59 1.19 11.59
C ARG A 95 12.26 -0.16 11.82
N PHE A 96 13.30 -0.45 11.04
CA PHE A 96 14.09 -1.67 11.22
C PHE A 96 15.54 -1.41 10.82
N LYS A 97 16.43 -2.31 11.26
CA LYS A 97 17.84 -2.31 10.87
C LYS A 97 18.14 -3.49 9.95
N ASP A 98 18.99 -3.28 8.96
CA ASP A 98 19.54 -4.38 8.18
C ASP A 98 20.67 -5.10 8.95
N ARG A 99 21.26 -6.15 8.34
CA ARG A 99 22.37 -6.91 8.96
C ARG A 99 23.65 -6.10 9.21
N HIS A 100 23.72 -4.88 8.69
CA HIS A 100 24.84 -3.95 8.84
C HIS A 100 24.46 -2.78 9.77
N GLU A 101 23.39 -2.91 10.55
CA GLU A 101 22.88 -1.93 11.52
C GLU A 101 22.42 -0.60 10.89
N ARG A 102 22.18 -0.58 9.57
CA ARG A 102 21.67 0.60 8.87
C ARG A 102 20.17 0.74 9.06
N ASP A 103 19.71 1.96 9.27
CA ASP A 103 18.31 2.26 9.56
C ASP A 103 17.46 2.36 8.28
N PHE A 104 16.31 1.71 8.31
CA PHE A 104 15.32 1.72 7.23
C PHE A 104 13.91 1.87 7.80
N VAL A 105 12.97 2.19 6.91
CA VAL A 105 11.54 2.08 7.18
C VAL A 105 10.87 1.18 6.16
N ILE A 106 9.79 0.53 6.59
CA ILE A 106 8.81 -0.02 5.66
C ILE A 106 7.82 1.09 5.33
N GLN A 107 7.62 1.38 4.05
CA GLN A 107 6.91 2.56 3.60
C GLN A 107 5.45 2.64 4.14
N PRO A 108 5.08 3.71 4.87
CA PRO A 108 3.67 4.01 5.14
C PRO A 108 3.04 4.92 4.06
N THR A 109 3.90 5.56 3.27
CA THR A 109 3.66 6.46 2.12
C THR A 109 5.02 6.73 1.43
N SER A 110 5.08 7.54 0.38
CA SER A 110 6.28 7.66 -0.48
C SER A 110 6.61 9.10 -0.89
N GLU A 111 6.18 10.14 -0.16
CA GLU A 111 6.49 11.54 -0.51
C GLU A 111 8.01 11.80 -0.60
N GLU A 112 8.80 11.27 0.32
CA GLU A 112 10.26 11.43 0.34
C GLU A 112 10.93 10.76 -0.87
N VAL A 113 10.52 9.53 -1.18
CA VAL A 113 11.12 8.74 -2.27
C VAL A 113 10.78 9.31 -3.63
N VAL A 114 9.54 9.73 -3.85
CA VAL A 114 9.14 10.35 -5.12
C VAL A 114 9.77 11.74 -5.27
N THR A 115 9.97 12.47 -4.17
CA THR A 115 10.69 13.75 -4.18
C THR A 115 12.16 13.54 -4.52
N GLU A 116 12.80 12.49 -4.01
CA GLU A 116 14.18 12.14 -4.38
C GLU A 116 14.29 11.81 -5.89
N LEU A 117 13.35 11.02 -6.41
CA LEU A 117 13.28 10.73 -7.85
C LEU A 117 13.09 12.01 -8.67
N ALA A 118 12.15 12.88 -8.27
CA ALA A 118 11.91 14.14 -8.94
C ALA A 118 13.13 15.07 -8.87
N ARG A 119 13.82 15.12 -7.72
CA ARG A 119 15.06 15.87 -7.52
C ARG A 119 16.14 15.39 -8.49
N ALA A 120 16.26 14.09 -8.74
CA ALA A 120 17.23 13.53 -9.67
C ALA A 120 16.87 13.81 -11.15
N GLU A 121 15.59 13.70 -11.53
CA GLU A 121 15.18 13.66 -12.94
C GLU A 121 14.60 14.97 -13.49
N LEU A 122 13.92 15.79 -12.67
CA LEU A 122 13.16 16.98 -13.08
C LEU A 122 14.00 18.26 -12.94
N LYS A 123 15.08 18.35 -13.71
CA LYS A 123 16.05 19.48 -13.67
C LYS A 123 15.64 20.74 -14.43
N SER A 124 14.52 20.73 -15.14
CA SER A 124 14.07 21.86 -15.96
C SER A 124 12.55 21.99 -15.91
N TYR A 125 12.05 23.24 -15.81
CA TYR A 125 10.61 23.54 -15.84
C TYR A 125 9.91 23.00 -17.08
N ARG A 126 10.64 22.82 -18.20
CA ARG A 126 10.08 22.28 -19.45
C ARG A 126 9.61 20.83 -19.34
N LYS A 127 10.08 20.10 -18.31
CA LYS A 127 9.61 18.75 -18.01
C LYS A 127 8.32 18.76 -17.19
N LEU A 128 7.89 19.91 -16.65
CA LEU A 128 6.74 20.04 -15.77
C LEU A 128 5.51 20.55 -16.55
N PRO A 129 4.28 20.16 -16.17
CA PRO A 129 3.94 19.33 -15.00
C PRO A 129 4.17 17.83 -15.23
N VAL A 130 4.45 17.11 -14.14
CA VAL A 130 4.49 15.63 -14.13
C VAL A 130 3.62 15.13 -13.00
N HIS A 131 2.84 14.10 -13.25
CA HIS A 131 2.06 13.40 -12.23
C HIS A 131 2.48 11.93 -12.20
N LEU A 132 3.21 11.54 -11.16
CA LEU A 132 3.67 10.17 -10.96
C LEU A 132 2.76 9.46 -9.97
N TYR A 133 2.47 8.18 -10.17
CA TYR A 133 1.72 7.40 -9.18
C TYR A 133 2.19 5.96 -9.12
N GLN A 134 1.82 5.25 -8.06
CA GLN A 134 2.03 3.81 -7.95
C GLN A 134 0.80 3.16 -7.30
N ILE A 135 0.65 1.85 -7.52
CA ILE A 135 -0.24 1.00 -6.74
C ILE A 135 0.66 0.00 -6.02
N GLN A 136 0.82 0.15 -4.71
CA GLN A 136 1.85 -0.57 -3.97
C GLN A 136 1.41 -0.86 -2.54
N THR A 137 1.92 -1.96 -1.98
CA THR A 137 1.72 -2.30 -0.56
C THR A 137 2.43 -1.29 0.35
N LYS A 138 1.71 -0.87 1.39
CA LYS A 138 2.17 0.01 2.46
C LYS A 138 2.05 -0.69 3.80
N PHE A 139 2.80 -0.20 4.78
CA PHE A 139 2.71 -0.65 6.16
C PHE A 139 2.57 0.52 7.13
N ARG A 140 1.62 0.45 8.06
CA ARG A 140 1.50 1.34 9.22
C ARG A 140 1.30 0.48 10.45
N ASP A 141 2.10 0.64 11.49
CA ASP A 141 1.98 -0.16 12.73
C ASP A 141 0.82 0.34 13.60
N GLU A 142 -0.38 0.21 13.05
CA GLU A 142 -1.63 0.64 13.67
C GLU A 142 -1.78 0.00 15.06
N ARG A 143 -1.95 0.84 16.08
CA ARG A 143 -2.03 0.44 17.48
C ARG A 143 -3.17 -0.54 17.74
N ARG A 144 -4.29 -0.41 17.03
CA ARG A 144 -5.48 -1.28 17.19
C ARG A 144 -6.09 -1.63 15.83
N PRO A 145 -5.52 -2.60 15.08
CA PRO A 145 -6.07 -3.03 13.80
C PRO A 145 -7.42 -3.70 14.01
N ARG A 146 -8.43 -3.29 13.23
CA ARG A 146 -9.82 -3.77 13.36
C ARG A 146 -10.51 -3.81 12.00
N PHE A 147 -11.70 -4.43 11.96
CA PHE A 147 -12.59 -4.35 10.79
C PHE A 147 -12.04 -4.95 9.49
N GLY A 148 -11.22 -6.00 9.59
CA GLY A 148 -10.69 -6.68 8.41
C GLY A 148 -9.67 -5.82 7.67
N ILE A 149 -9.83 -5.72 6.36
CA ILE A 149 -8.98 -4.89 5.48
C ILE A 149 -9.25 -3.38 5.62
N MET A 150 -10.31 -2.96 6.31
CA MET A 150 -10.66 -1.54 6.45
C MET A 150 -9.68 -0.77 7.34
N ARG A 151 -9.11 -1.43 8.36
CA ARG A 151 -8.10 -0.87 9.26
C ARG A 151 -7.06 -1.93 9.59
N GLY A 152 -6.25 -2.25 8.59
CA GLY A 152 -5.10 -3.14 8.68
C GLY A 152 -3.80 -2.42 9.05
N ARG A 153 -2.71 -3.19 9.11
CA ARG A 153 -1.34 -2.70 9.18
C ARG A 153 -0.66 -2.74 7.82
N GLU A 154 -0.86 -3.82 7.08
CA GLU A 154 -0.42 -3.97 5.70
C GLU A 154 -1.62 -3.81 4.77
N PHE A 155 -1.51 -2.93 3.76
CA PHE A 155 -2.60 -2.62 2.84
C PHE A 155 -2.07 -2.11 1.49
N VAL A 156 -2.85 -2.29 0.43
CA VAL A 156 -2.52 -1.75 -0.91
C VAL A 156 -3.07 -0.33 -1.02
N MET A 157 -2.26 0.57 -1.58
CA MET A 157 -2.63 1.96 -1.78
C MET A 157 -2.25 2.41 -3.19
N LYS A 158 -3.12 3.22 -3.80
CA LYS A 158 -2.75 4.08 -4.91
C LYS A 158 -2.39 5.47 -4.39
N ASP A 159 -1.11 5.79 -4.38
CA ASP A 159 -0.57 7.10 -4.07
C ASP A 159 -0.06 7.80 -5.33
N GLY A 160 -0.40 9.08 -5.50
CA GLY A 160 -0.07 9.89 -6.68
C GLY A 160 0.49 11.25 -6.25
N TYR A 161 1.45 11.76 -7.01
CA TYR A 161 2.31 12.89 -6.66
C TYR A 161 2.54 13.76 -7.89
N SER A 162 2.13 15.01 -7.82
CA SER A 162 2.26 15.96 -8.93
C SER A 162 3.33 17.00 -8.64
N PHE A 163 4.17 17.27 -9.63
CA PHE A 163 5.23 18.28 -9.58
C PHE A 163 4.91 19.37 -10.60
N HIS A 164 4.97 20.62 -10.14
CA HIS A 164 4.64 21.82 -10.92
C HIS A 164 5.75 22.85 -10.77
N ALA A 165 5.92 23.72 -11.78
CA ALA A 165 6.92 24.79 -11.72
C ALA A 165 6.55 25.89 -10.73
N THR A 166 5.25 26.08 -10.51
CA THR A 166 4.65 27.06 -9.61
C THR A 166 3.40 26.47 -8.95
N TYR A 167 2.91 27.15 -7.91
CA TYR A 167 1.65 26.82 -7.23
C TYR A 167 0.44 26.99 -8.14
#